data_AF-A0A419K6I4-F1
#
_entry.id   AF-A0A419K6I4-F1
#
_cell.length_a   1.000
_cell.length_b   1.000
_cell.length_c   1.000
_cell.angle_alpha   90.00
_cell.angle_beta   90.00
_cell.angle_gamma   90.00
#
_symmetry.space_group_name_H-M   'P 1'
#
loop_
_entity.id
_entity.type
_entity.pdbx_description
1 polymer ?
#
loop_
_entity_poly.entity_id
_entity_poly.type
_entity_poly.pdbx_seq_one_letter_code
_entity_poly.pdbx_strand_id
1 'polypeptide(L)'
;MNELKGLAEAAGYTVVGSIEQVRKPDPRYQVGPGKAREIADLVRKLGAEKIIFGNELKPVQAYNLAKLSGVEVIDRFQLILEIFVKRASTKEAKLQIALARLKYELAQAKERVRLAKMGEQPGFLGLGKYQVDIYYEMIRRRIKHIQKELRRVRRTRELHRRHRRRLGFPLVSLAGYTNSGKSTLFNSLTRESVPTSSSVFTTLSTTVRMSSLQGVKVLVTDTVGFIDRLPITLIEAFHSTLEEMVYSDLILLVVDVSEPLEEIRRKAECCLETIRQIGASKLPMVTALNKIDLTSEGELEEKIANLKDVTPNPVPISALYGINIETLKGEMLRQLEGSLETVWMSPLAK
;
A
#
# COMPACT_ATOMS: atom_id res chain seq x y z
N MET A 1 -10.23 -11.29 -9.00
CA MET A 1 -11.56 -10.67 -8.84
C MET A 1 -11.88 -10.26 -7.41
N ASN A 2 -11.68 -11.15 -6.42
CA ASN A 2 -11.96 -10.87 -5.00
C ASN A 2 -11.20 -9.65 -4.45
N GLU A 3 -9.93 -9.48 -4.81
CA GLU A 3 -9.14 -8.32 -4.39
C GLU A 3 -9.73 -6.98 -4.90
N LEU A 4 -10.11 -6.91 -6.18
CA LEU A 4 -10.70 -5.69 -6.76
C LEU A 4 -12.03 -5.33 -6.11
N LYS A 5 -12.85 -6.33 -5.79
CA LYS A 5 -14.09 -6.14 -5.04
C LYS A 5 -13.81 -5.57 -3.64
N GLY A 6 -12.85 -6.13 -2.92
CA GLY A 6 -12.44 -5.62 -1.61
C GLY A 6 -11.91 -4.19 -1.65
N LEU A 7 -11.20 -3.80 -2.72
CA LEU A 7 -10.78 -2.41 -2.96
C LEU A 7 -11.98 -1.48 -3.22
N ALA A 8 -12.94 -1.90 -4.04
CA ALA A 8 -14.15 -1.13 -4.32
C ALA A 8 -14.98 -0.88 -3.05
N GLU A 9 -15.19 -1.92 -2.24
CA GLU A 9 -15.87 -1.83 -0.96
C GLU A 9 -15.11 -0.92 0.03
N ALA A 10 -13.78 -1.04 0.08
CA ALA A 10 -12.94 -0.16 0.91
C ALA A 10 -12.97 1.31 0.45
N ALA A 11 -13.28 1.57 -0.82
CA ALA A 11 -13.54 2.91 -1.35
C ALA A 11 -15.00 3.35 -1.10
N GLY A 12 -15.83 2.52 -0.46
CA GLY A 12 -17.23 2.81 -0.16
C GLY A 12 -18.19 2.61 -1.34
N TYR A 13 -17.80 1.82 -2.35
CA TYR A 13 -18.67 1.44 -3.45
C TYR A 13 -19.38 0.11 -3.17
N THR A 14 -20.62 0.00 -3.65
CA THR A 14 -21.35 -1.26 -3.71
C THR A 14 -21.18 -1.88 -5.10
N VAL A 15 -20.61 -3.08 -5.17
CA VAL A 15 -20.39 -3.78 -6.45
C VAL A 15 -21.69 -4.42 -6.90
N VAL A 16 -22.34 -3.82 -7.90
CA VAL A 16 -23.64 -4.28 -8.45
C VAL A 16 -23.50 -5.34 -9.56
N GLY A 17 -22.31 -5.47 -10.15
CA GLY A 17 -22.04 -6.42 -11.22
C GLY A 17 -20.55 -6.51 -11.52
N SER A 18 -20.15 -7.55 -12.24
CA SER A 18 -18.74 -7.82 -12.48
C SER A 18 -18.54 -8.68 -13.73
N ILE A 19 -17.55 -8.32 -14.55
CA ILE A 19 -17.20 -9.03 -15.78
C ILE A 19 -15.69 -9.30 -15.77
N GLU A 20 -15.31 -10.51 -16.17
CA GLU A 20 -13.91 -10.91 -16.34
C GLU A 20 -13.63 -11.31 -17.79
N GLN A 21 -12.43 -10.98 -18.26
CA GLN A 21 -11.93 -11.43 -19.55
C GLN A 21 -10.41 -11.58 -19.50
N VAL A 22 -9.91 -12.78 -19.81
CA VAL A 22 -8.48 -13.05 -19.95
C VAL A 22 -8.10 -12.97 -21.43
N ARG A 23 -7.37 -11.92 -21.81
CA ARG A 23 -6.85 -11.74 -23.18
C ARG A 23 -5.70 -10.74 -23.22
N LYS A 24 -5.04 -10.65 -24.38
CA LYS A 24 -4.16 -9.51 -24.67
C LYS A 24 -4.96 -8.20 -24.66
N PRO A 25 -4.46 -7.14 -24.00
CA PRO A 25 -5.11 -5.84 -23.92
C PRO A 25 -5.50 -5.27 -25.28
N ASP A 26 -6.77 -4.90 -25.44
CA ASP A 26 -7.23 -4.21 -26.64
C ASP A 26 -6.75 -2.74 -26.63
N PRO A 27 -6.11 -2.23 -27.68
CA PRO A 27 -5.61 -0.85 -27.70
C PRO A 27 -6.70 0.22 -27.49
N ARG A 28 -7.96 -0.09 -27.83
CA ARG A 28 -9.07 0.85 -27.80
C ARG A 28 -9.90 0.78 -26.52
N TYR A 29 -10.10 -0.40 -25.95
CA TYR A 29 -11.00 -0.59 -24.79
C TYR A 29 -10.39 -1.37 -23.62
N GLN A 30 -9.13 -1.80 -23.70
CA GLN A 30 -8.49 -2.77 -22.80
C GLN A 30 -9.10 -4.18 -22.86
N VAL A 31 -10.41 -4.29 -22.97
CA VAL A 31 -11.18 -5.50 -23.26
C VAL A 31 -11.59 -5.58 -24.74
N GLY A 32 -12.06 -6.73 -25.20
CA GLY A 32 -12.56 -6.86 -26.56
C GLY A 32 -13.77 -5.95 -26.84
N PRO A 33 -13.99 -5.50 -28.08
CA PRO A 33 -15.08 -4.56 -28.42
C PRO A 33 -16.48 -5.12 -28.11
N GLY A 34 -16.71 -6.43 -28.28
CA GLY A 34 -17.96 -7.08 -27.85
C GLY A 34 -18.16 -6.99 -26.35
N LYS A 35 -17.09 -7.19 -25.57
CA LYS A 35 -17.11 -7.10 -24.11
C LYS A 35 -17.29 -5.67 -23.61
N ALA A 36 -16.73 -4.69 -24.32
CA ALA A 36 -16.97 -3.28 -24.03
C ALA A 36 -18.46 -2.90 -24.18
N ARG A 37 -19.14 -3.44 -25.21
CA ARG A 37 -20.59 -3.24 -25.39
C ARG A 37 -21.39 -3.94 -24.28
N GLU A 38 -21.04 -5.18 -23.96
CA GLU A 38 -21.64 -5.94 -22.85
C GLU A 38 -21.54 -5.17 -21.51
N ILE A 39 -20.38 -4.58 -21.22
CA ILE A 39 -20.18 -3.72 -20.04
C ILE A 39 -21.13 -2.52 -20.08
N ALA A 40 -21.25 -1.83 -21.22
CA ALA A 40 -22.12 -0.66 -21.36
C ALA A 40 -23.61 -1.01 -21.22
N ASP A 41 -24.04 -2.17 -21.74
CA ASP A 41 -25.40 -2.68 -21.57
C ASP A 41 -25.66 -3.04 -20.10
N LEU A 42 -24.68 -3.67 -19.44
CA LEU A 42 -24.78 -4.02 -18.02
C LEU A 42 -24.89 -2.78 -17.14
N VAL A 43 -24.11 -1.74 -17.43
CA VAL A 43 -24.17 -0.43 -16.74
C VAL A 43 -25.56 0.17 -16.84
N ARG A 44 -26.15 0.19 -18.04
CA ARG A 44 -27.53 0.67 -18.24
C ARG A 44 -28.56 -0.17 -17.51
N LYS A 45 -28.41 -1.50 -17.54
CA LYS A 45 -29.34 -2.45 -16.90
C LYS A 45 -29.33 -2.35 -15.37
N LEU A 46 -28.15 -2.19 -14.78
CA LEU A 46 -27.95 -2.18 -13.33
C LEU A 46 -27.95 -0.77 -12.72
N GLY A 47 -27.97 0.29 -13.54
CA GLY A 47 -27.86 1.67 -13.06
C GLY A 47 -26.53 1.97 -12.40
N ALA A 48 -25.44 1.34 -12.85
CA ALA A 48 -24.12 1.56 -12.26
C ALA A 48 -23.61 2.99 -12.55
N GLU A 49 -23.16 3.72 -11.52
CA GLU A 49 -22.68 5.12 -11.68
C GLU A 49 -21.20 5.22 -12.10
N LYS A 50 -20.45 4.13 -11.96
CA LYS A 50 -19.00 4.10 -12.18
C LYS A 50 -18.54 2.71 -12.62
N ILE A 51 -17.57 2.67 -13.53
CA ILE A 51 -16.89 1.43 -13.93
C ILE A 51 -15.48 1.42 -13.36
N ILE A 52 -15.13 0.32 -12.69
CA ILE A 52 -13.82 0.13 -12.06
C ILE A 52 -13.08 -0.99 -12.81
N PHE A 53 -11.95 -0.65 -13.43
CA PHE A 53 -11.06 -1.62 -14.07
C PHE A 53 -9.95 -2.07 -13.12
N GLY A 54 -9.73 -3.39 -13.03
CA GLY A 54 -8.64 -3.95 -12.24
C GLY A 54 -7.24 -3.76 -12.85
N ASN A 55 -7.18 -3.40 -14.13
CA ASN A 55 -5.93 -3.12 -14.86
C ASN A 55 -5.77 -1.61 -15.05
N GLU A 56 -4.53 -1.15 -15.20
CA GLU A 56 -4.25 0.22 -15.64
C GLU A 56 -4.86 0.50 -17.03
N LEU A 57 -5.42 1.70 -17.20
CA LEU A 57 -6.02 2.13 -18.45
C LEU A 57 -5.21 3.25 -19.10
N LYS A 58 -5.02 3.14 -20.42
CA LYS A 58 -4.55 4.27 -21.22
C LYS A 58 -5.65 5.34 -21.29
N PRO A 59 -5.31 6.63 -21.44
CA PRO A 59 -6.31 7.70 -21.53
C PRO A 59 -7.35 7.48 -22.65
N VAL A 60 -6.91 6.96 -23.80
CA VAL A 60 -7.80 6.61 -24.92
C VAL A 60 -8.80 5.51 -24.53
N GLN A 61 -8.36 4.50 -23.78
CA GLN A 61 -9.22 3.39 -23.35
C GLN A 61 -10.27 3.88 -22.37
N ALA A 62 -9.86 4.61 -21.33
CA ALA A 62 -10.78 5.21 -20.38
C ALA A 62 -11.80 6.14 -21.06
N TYR A 63 -11.35 6.99 -21.99
CA TYR A 63 -12.22 7.87 -22.76
C TYR A 63 -13.25 7.11 -23.60
N ASN A 64 -12.81 6.10 -24.35
CA ASN A 64 -13.70 5.33 -25.21
C ASN A 64 -14.72 4.52 -24.41
N LEU A 65 -14.32 3.94 -23.29
CA LEU A 65 -15.20 3.21 -22.38
C LEU A 65 -16.23 4.15 -21.73
N ALA A 66 -15.80 5.32 -21.27
CA ALA A 66 -16.68 6.33 -20.70
C ALA A 66 -17.68 6.85 -21.74
N LYS A 67 -17.23 7.12 -22.97
CA LYS A 67 -18.09 7.50 -24.09
C LYS A 67 -19.12 6.43 -24.44
N LEU A 68 -18.73 5.15 -24.37
CA LEU A 68 -19.61 4.02 -24.70
C LEU A 68 -20.65 3.73 -23.60
N SER A 69 -20.27 3.88 -22.33
CA SER A 69 -21.10 3.54 -21.17
C SER A 69 -21.88 4.71 -20.58
N GLY A 70 -21.45 5.95 -20.82
CA GLY A 70 -22.07 7.16 -20.27
C GLY A 70 -21.69 7.47 -18.83
N VAL A 71 -20.76 6.72 -18.22
CA VAL A 71 -20.38 6.85 -16.81
C VAL A 71 -18.88 7.01 -16.62
N GLU A 72 -18.46 7.43 -15.43
CA GLU A 72 -17.03 7.59 -15.12
C GLU A 72 -16.33 6.22 -15.12
N VAL A 73 -15.18 6.14 -15.78
CA VAL A 73 -14.34 4.93 -15.82
C VAL A 73 -13.04 5.24 -15.09
N ILE A 74 -12.77 4.47 -14.05
CA ILE A 74 -11.52 4.55 -13.29
C ILE A 74 -10.74 3.24 -13.37
N ASP A 75 -9.42 3.35 -13.30
CA ASP A 75 -8.55 2.19 -13.18
C ASP A 75 -8.21 1.86 -11.72
N ARG A 76 -7.46 0.77 -11.53
CA ARG A 76 -7.02 0.30 -10.21
C ARG A 76 -6.22 1.37 -9.46
N PHE A 77 -5.36 2.13 -10.14
CA PHE A 77 -4.57 3.18 -9.50
C PHE A 77 -5.46 4.29 -8.94
N GLN A 78 -6.41 4.77 -9.73
CA GLN A 78 -7.36 5.79 -9.29
C GLN A 78 -8.22 5.29 -8.11
N LEU A 79 -8.69 4.04 -8.15
CA LEU A 79 -9.42 3.43 -7.05
C LEU A 79 -8.61 3.43 -5.76
N ILE A 80 -7.34 3.00 -5.83
CA ILE A 80 -6.45 2.99 -4.66
C ILE A 80 -6.29 4.41 -4.08
N LEU A 81 -6.10 5.43 -4.93
CA LEU A 81 -6.04 6.81 -4.47
C LEU A 81 -7.32 7.27 -3.78
N GLU A 82 -8.51 6.87 -4.28
CA GLU A 82 -9.79 7.21 -3.64
C GLU A 82 -9.92 6.60 -2.24
N ILE A 83 -9.50 5.33 -2.05
CA ILE A 83 -9.43 4.69 -0.72
C ILE A 83 -8.53 5.52 0.20
N PHE A 84 -7.37 5.93 -0.30
CA PHE A 84 -6.41 6.70 0.49
C PHE A 84 -6.91 8.08 0.86
N VAL A 85 -7.62 8.78 -0.03
CA VAL A 85 -8.24 10.07 0.30
C VAL A 85 -9.19 9.92 1.48
N LYS A 86 -10.01 8.84 1.49
CA LYS A 86 -10.96 8.58 2.59
C LYS A 86 -10.25 8.29 3.92
N ARG A 87 -9.04 7.72 3.89
CA ARG A 87 -8.31 7.28 5.09
C ARG A 87 -7.23 8.26 5.55
N ALA A 88 -6.90 9.26 4.75
CA ALA A 88 -5.87 10.23 5.08
C ALA A 88 -6.32 11.21 6.16
N SER A 89 -5.88 10.99 7.40
CA SER A 89 -6.11 11.89 8.53
C SER A 89 -5.09 13.03 8.62
N THR A 90 -3.84 12.79 8.21
CA THR A 90 -2.74 13.76 8.36
C THR A 90 -2.56 14.67 7.15
N LYS A 91 -2.06 15.91 7.38
CA LYS A 91 -1.72 16.84 6.29
C LYS A 91 -0.68 16.24 5.33
N GLU A 92 0.29 15.49 5.86
CA GLU A 92 1.32 14.81 5.05
C GLU A 92 0.70 13.81 4.08
N ALA A 93 -0.12 12.88 4.59
CA ALA A 93 -0.77 11.87 3.77
C ALA A 93 -1.63 12.52 2.67
N LYS A 94 -2.40 13.57 3.01
CA LYS A 94 -3.19 14.33 2.03
C LYS A 94 -2.33 14.95 0.94
N LEU A 95 -1.18 15.54 1.29
CA LEU A 95 -0.23 16.11 0.33
C LEU A 95 0.41 15.04 -0.56
N GLN A 96 0.77 13.87 0.00
CA GLN A 96 1.33 12.75 -0.77
C GLN A 96 0.31 12.22 -1.78
N ILE A 97 -0.93 11.97 -1.37
CA ILE A 97 -2.00 11.51 -2.26
C ILE A 97 -2.26 12.53 -3.37
N ALA A 98 -2.31 13.81 -3.03
CA ALA A 98 -2.47 14.88 -4.01
C ALA A 98 -1.29 14.93 -4.99
N LEU A 99 -0.06 14.72 -4.52
CA LEU A 99 1.12 14.62 -5.38
C LEU A 99 1.02 13.42 -6.35
N ALA A 100 0.61 12.25 -5.85
CA ALA A 100 0.42 11.05 -6.67
C ALA A 100 -0.61 11.29 -7.78
N ARG A 101 -1.76 11.88 -7.41
CA ARG A 101 -2.84 12.22 -8.35
C ARG A 101 -2.37 13.17 -9.44
N LEU A 102 -1.67 14.26 -9.06
CA LEU A 102 -1.16 15.23 -10.03
C LEU A 102 -0.07 14.65 -10.94
N LYS A 103 0.81 13.77 -10.43
CA LYS A 103 1.82 13.08 -11.26
C LYS A 103 1.15 12.17 -12.30
N TYR A 104 0.14 11.41 -11.88
CA TYR A 104 -0.63 10.56 -12.78
C TYR A 104 -1.39 11.38 -13.83
N GLU A 105 -2.02 12.47 -13.42
CA GLU A 105 -2.69 13.41 -14.32
C GLU A 105 -1.71 14.04 -15.32
N LEU A 106 -0.53 14.46 -14.86
CA LEU A 106 0.51 15.05 -15.70
C LEU A 106 0.98 14.09 -16.80
N ALA A 107 1.16 12.81 -16.47
CA ALA A 107 1.57 11.78 -17.42
C ALA A 107 0.54 11.58 -18.54
N GLN A 108 -0.74 11.82 -18.25
CA GLN A 108 -1.85 11.65 -19.17
C GLN A 108 -2.35 12.95 -19.83
N ALA A 109 -1.88 14.11 -19.37
CA ALA A 109 -2.44 15.42 -19.70
C ALA A 109 -2.47 15.69 -21.22
N LYS A 110 -1.38 15.41 -21.94
CA LYS A 110 -1.30 15.65 -23.40
C LYS A 110 -2.38 14.87 -24.16
N GLU A 111 -2.55 13.60 -23.82
CA GLU A 111 -3.51 12.73 -24.49
C GLU A 111 -4.96 13.11 -24.13
N ARG A 112 -5.22 13.45 -22.87
CA ARG A 112 -6.55 13.93 -22.45
C ARG A 112 -6.97 15.20 -23.18
N VAL A 113 -6.07 16.17 -23.31
CA VAL A 113 -6.38 17.41 -24.06
C VAL A 113 -6.57 17.12 -25.55
N ARG A 114 -5.81 16.18 -26.13
CA ARG A 114 -6.01 15.73 -27.52
C ARG A 114 -7.40 15.13 -27.72
N LEU A 115 -7.82 14.22 -26.84
CA LEU A 115 -9.12 13.56 -26.91
C LEU A 115 -10.29 14.53 -26.72
N ALA A 116 -10.15 15.49 -25.79
CA ALA A 116 -11.13 16.55 -25.60
C ALA A 116 -11.33 17.38 -26.89
N LYS A 117 -10.24 17.67 -27.62
CA LYS A 117 -10.32 18.38 -28.91
C LYS A 117 -10.99 17.57 -30.02
N MET A 118 -10.88 16.24 -30.00
CA MET A 118 -11.53 15.36 -30.98
C MET A 118 -13.02 15.13 -30.67
N GLY A 119 -13.49 15.46 -29.47
CA GLY A 119 -14.80 15.06 -28.97
C GLY A 119 -15.96 16.03 -29.19
N GLU A 120 -15.74 17.20 -29.83
CA GLU A 120 -16.75 18.26 -30.03
C GLU A 120 -17.75 18.38 -28.85
N GLN A 121 -17.26 18.70 -27.64
CA GLN A 121 -18.16 19.09 -26.55
C GLN A 121 -18.41 20.60 -26.62
N PRO A 122 -19.64 21.07 -26.96
CA PRO A 122 -20.02 22.46 -26.79
C PRO A 122 -20.05 22.75 -25.29
N GLY A 123 -19.16 23.63 -24.83
CA GLY A 123 -19.04 24.02 -23.41
C GLY A 123 -17.71 23.66 -22.75
N PHE A 124 -16.88 22.80 -23.36
CA PHE A 124 -15.48 22.67 -22.98
C PHE A 124 -14.74 23.83 -23.66
N LEU A 125 -14.84 25.01 -23.02
CA LEU A 125 -14.36 26.33 -23.45
C LEU A 125 -13.53 26.29 -24.75
N GLY A 126 -13.99 26.94 -25.82
CA GLY A 126 -13.35 26.92 -27.16
C GLY A 126 -11.89 27.40 -27.16
N LEU A 127 -10.95 26.50 -26.87
CA LEU A 127 -9.60 26.87 -26.46
C LEU A 127 -8.54 26.15 -27.31
N GLY A 128 -7.67 26.95 -27.94
CA GLY A 128 -6.71 26.58 -28.99
C GLY A 128 -5.46 25.78 -28.56
N LYS A 129 -4.40 25.82 -29.38
CA LYS A 129 -3.11 25.10 -29.15
C LYS A 129 -2.41 25.50 -27.84
N TYR A 130 -2.48 26.78 -27.46
CA TYR A 130 -1.76 27.37 -26.32
C TYR A 130 -2.16 26.85 -24.93
N GLN A 131 -3.26 26.11 -24.81
CA GLN A 131 -3.76 25.70 -23.49
C GLN A 131 -3.30 24.36 -22.97
N VAL A 132 -2.82 23.46 -23.84
CA VAL A 132 -2.17 22.23 -23.38
C VAL A 132 -0.98 22.61 -22.51
N ASP A 133 -0.19 23.57 -22.97
CA ASP A 133 1.00 24.06 -22.28
C ASP A 133 0.63 24.81 -21.00
N ILE A 134 -0.42 25.65 -21.01
CA ILE A 134 -0.92 26.34 -19.80
C ILE A 134 -1.41 25.34 -18.74
N TYR A 135 -2.20 24.34 -19.13
CA TYR A 135 -2.70 23.31 -18.20
C TYR A 135 -1.54 22.47 -17.64
N TYR A 136 -0.58 22.13 -18.49
CA TYR A 136 0.60 21.38 -18.09
C TYR A 136 1.50 22.18 -17.13
N GLU A 137 1.73 23.46 -17.44
CA GLU A 137 2.42 24.44 -16.59
C GLU A 137 1.70 24.59 -15.23
N MET A 138 0.36 24.64 -15.24
CA MET A 138 -0.47 24.71 -14.03
C MET A 138 -0.27 23.46 -13.14
N ILE A 139 -0.36 22.26 -13.72
CA ILE A 139 -0.13 21.01 -12.97
C ILE A 139 1.30 20.99 -12.40
N ARG A 140 2.32 21.35 -13.19
CA ARG A 140 3.71 21.41 -12.75
C ARG A 140 3.92 22.38 -11.59
N ARG A 141 3.30 23.55 -11.64
CA ARG A 141 3.35 24.54 -10.54
C ARG A 141 2.72 23.98 -9.26
N ARG A 142 1.58 23.29 -9.36
CA ARG A 142 0.93 22.62 -8.21
C ARG A 142 1.81 21.50 -7.64
N ILE A 143 2.43 20.68 -8.48
CA ILE A 143 3.41 19.66 -8.06
C ILE A 143 4.56 20.30 -7.28
N LYS A 144 5.17 21.36 -7.82
CA LYS A 144 6.29 22.07 -7.17
C LYS A 144 5.89 22.66 -5.82
N HIS A 145 4.67 23.19 -5.71
CA HIS A 145 4.12 23.70 -4.46
C HIS A 145 3.94 22.60 -3.42
N ILE A 146 3.29 21.49 -3.78
CA ILE A 146 3.08 20.35 -2.87
C ILE A 146 4.42 19.73 -2.43
N GLN A 147 5.38 19.59 -3.35
CA GLN A 147 6.72 19.12 -2.99
C GLN A 147 7.43 20.04 -1.99
N LYS A 148 7.22 21.37 -2.10
CA LYS A 148 7.76 22.34 -1.13
C LYS A 148 7.12 22.18 0.25
N GLU A 149 5.80 21.97 0.31
CA GLU A 149 5.10 21.68 1.56
C GLU A 149 5.55 20.36 2.19
N LEU A 150 5.69 19.29 1.38
CA LEU A 150 6.21 18.00 1.86
C LEU A 150 7.63 18.11 2.43
N ARG A 151 8.51 18.91 1.82
CA ARG A 151 9.86 19.18 2.38
C ARG A 151 9.81 19.83 3.75
N ARG A 152 8.83 20.69 4.03
CA ARG A 152 8.66 21.30 5.36
C ARG A 152 8.25 20.25 6.39
N VAL A 153 7.29 19.39 6.04
CA VAL A 153 6.82 18.32 6.93
C VAL A 153 7.94 17.30 7.23
N ARG A 154 8.77 16.96 6.25
CA ARG A 154 9.92 16.05 6.43
C ARG A 154 10.90 16.55 7.51
N ARG A 155 11.21 17.84 7.55
CA ARG A 155 12.11 18.43 8.56
C ARG A 155 11.58 18.19 9.98
N THR A 156 10.28 18.36 10.20
CA THR A 156 9.66 18.10 11.51
C THR A 156 9.77 16.62 11.88
N ARG A 157 9.55 15.71 10.93
CA ARG A 157 9.73 14.26 11.15
C ARG A 157 11.17 13.89 11.49
N GLU A 158 12.15 14.45 10.81
CA GLU A 158 13.56 14.24 11.12
C GLU A 158 13.91 14.65 12.55
N LEU A 159 13.36 15.75 13.05
CA LEU A 159 13.54 16.18 14.44
C LEU A 159 12.96 15.16 15.43
N HIS A 160 11.73 14.68 15.20
CA HIS A 160 11.13 13.63 16.03
C HIS A 160 11.92 12.32 15.95
N ARG A 161 12.42 11.94 14.77
CA ARG A 161 13.29 10.76 14.59
C ARG A 161 14.60 10.89 15.37
N ARG A 162 15.28 12.04 15.27
CA ARG A 162 16.51 12.31 16.04
C ARG A 162 16.26 12.27 17.54
N HIS A 163 15.14 12.81 18.01
CA HIS A 163 14.77 12.73 19.41
C HIS A 163 14.54 11.27 19.85
N ARG A 164 13.84 10.46 19.06
CA ARG A 164 13.67 9.02 19.34
C ARG A 164 14.98 8.25 19.39
N ARG A 165 15.87 8.46 18.41
CA ARG A 165 17.21 7.83 18.40
C ARG A 165 18.02 8.20 19.64
N ARG A 166 17.90 9.43 20.14
CA ARG A 166 18.57 9.85 21.39
C ARG A 166 18.04 9.14 22.64
N LEU A 167 16.80 8.64 22.61
CA LEU A 167 16.22 7.87 23.72
C LEU A 167 16.68 6.40 23.72
N GLY A 168 17.35 5.93 22.66
CA GLY A 168 17.96 4.60 22.62
C GLY A 168 17.00 3.42 22.47
N PHE A 169 15.71 3.65 22.18
CA PHE A 169 14.75 2.57 21.98
C PHE A 169 14.85 1.97 20.56
N PRO A 170 14.97 0.65 20.41
CA PRO A 170 14.87 -0.01 19.11
C PRO A 170 13.51 0.21 18.45
N LEU A 171 13.48 0.38 17.13
CA LEU A 171 12.28 0.59 16.32
C LEU A 171 11.97 -0.65 15.47
N VAL A 172 10.77 -1.19 15.66
CA VAL A 172 10.21 -2.31 14.88
C VAL A 172 9.14 -1.78 13.95
N SER A 173 9.27 -2.05 12.65
CA SER A 173 8.25 -1.71 11.64
C SER A 173 7.48 -2.94 11.22
N LEU A 174 6.16 -2.91 11.36
CA LEU A 174 5.28 -3.94 10.80
C LEU A 174 5.22 -3.79 9.28
N ALA A 175 5.39 -4.88 8.55
CA ALA A 175 5.23 -4.95 7.09
C ALA A 175 4.25 -6.07 6.73
N GLY A 176 3.73 -6.07 5.51
CA GLY A 176 2.91 -7.19 5.02
C GLY A 176 1.73 -6.79 4.16
N TYR A 177 1.16 -7.78 3.48
CA TYR A 177 0.03 -7.60 2.58
C TYR A 177 -1.21 -7.07 3.31
N THR A 178 -2.11 -6.38 2.62
CA THR A 178 -3.37 -5.94 3.25
C THR A 178 -4.18 -7.14 3.74
N ASN A 179 -4.88 -6.98 4.87
CA ASN A 179 -5.63 -8.05 5.54
C ASN A 179 -4.77 -9.20 6.12
N SER A 180 -3.44 -9.09 6.15
CA SER A 180 -2.58 -10.09 6.82
C SER A 180 -2.67 -10.07 8.36
N GLY A 181 -3.34 -9.07 8.94
CA GLY A 181 -3.50 -8.90 10.38
C GLY A 181 -2.47 -8.00 11.06
N LYS A 182 -1.75 -7.15 10.30
CA LYS A 182 -0.80 -6.14 10.85
C LYS A 182 -1.39 -5.31 11.99
N SER A 183 -2.56 -4.70 11.81
CA SER A 183 -3.19 -3.86 12.83
C SER A 183 -3.62 -4.68 14.05
N THR A 184 -4.07 -5.92 13.86
CA THR A 184 -4.38 -6.85 14.96
C THR A 184 -3.12 -7.21 15.75
N LEU A 185 -2.01 -7.49 15.05
CA LEU A 185 -0.73 -7.78 15.69
C LEU A 185 -0.16 -6.54 16.39
N PHE A 186 -0.30 -5.36 15.80
CA PHE A 186 0.07 -4.10 16.44
C PHE A 186 -0.64 -3.93 17.78
N ASN A 187 -1.95 -4.15 17.82
CA ASN A 187 -2.75 -4.09 19.06
C ASN A 187 -2.30 -5.13 20.07
N SER A 188 -2.08 -6.37 19.63
CA SER A 188 -1.61 -7.45 20.50
C SER A 188 -0.25 -7.13 21.13
N LEU A 189 0.68 -6.55 20.36
CA LEU A 189 2.01 -6.14 20.84
C LEU A 189 1.97 -4.90 21.74
N THR A 190 1.08 -3.94 21.48
CA THR A 190 1.03 -2.65 22.19
C THR A 190 0.00 -2.60 23.31
N ARG A 191 -0.86 -3.62 23.44
CA ARG A 191 -2.03 -3.66 24.34
C ARG A 191 -3.01 -2.50 24.11
N GLU A 192 -3.11 -2.00 22.88
CA GLU A 192 -4.07 -0.96 22.47
C GLU A 192 -5.23 -1.53 21.65
N SER A 193 -6.29 -0.72 21.50
CA SER A 193 -7.48 -1.00 20.71
C SER A 193 -7.55 -0.14 19.43
N VAL A 194 -6.52 -0.19 18.57
CA VAL A 194 -6.64 0.40 17.23
C VAL A 194 -7.76 -0.32 16.46
N PRO A 195 -8.68 0.38 15.77
CA PRO A 195 -9.75 -0.28 15.03
C PRO A 195 -9.21 -1.29 14.02
N THR A 196 -9.56 -2.57 14.18
CA THR A 196 -9.25 -3.63 13.23
C THR A 196 -10.48 -3.88 12.37
N SER A 197 -10.36 -3.70 11.05
CA SER A 197 -11.40 -4.06 10.08
C SER A 197 -10.81 -4.99 9.02
N SER A 198 -11.63 -5.88 8.45
CA SER A 198 -11.25 -6.71 7.29
C SER A 198 -11.04 -5.90 5.99
N SER A 199 -11.37 -4.60 5.99
CA SER A 199 -11.21 -3.73 4.82
C SER A 199 -9.74 -3.42 4.52
N VAL A 200 -9.40 -3.33 3.23
CA VAL A 200 -8.06 -3.02 2.73
C VAL A 200 -7.60 -1.61 3.16
N PHE A 201 -6.31 -1.43 3.46
CA PHE A 201 -5.68 -0.15 3.84
C PHE A 201 -6.13 0.47 5.18
N THR A 202 -6.36 -0.32 6.24
CA THR A 202 -6.72 0.19 7.60
C THR A 202 -5.82 1.31 8.10
N THR A 203 -4.53 1.24 7.82
CA THR A 203 -3.53 2.17 8.32
C THR A 203 -2.90 2.97 7.20
N LEU A 204 -3.10 4.29 7.21
CA LEU A 204 -2.47 5.22 6.27
C LEU A 204 -1.52 6.23 6.92
N SER A 205 -1.64 6.42 8.23
CA SER A 205 -0.73 7.23 9.03
C SER A 205 0.07 6.32 9.94
N THR A 206 1.39 6.53 10.05
CA THR A 206 2.23 5.74 10.93
C THR A 206 1.92 6.05 12.39
N THR A 207 1.54 5.02 13.15
CA THR A 207 1.32 5.12 14.59
C THR A 207 2.50 4.47 15.30
N VAL A 208 3.28 5.26 16.04
CA VAL A 208 4.40 4.76 16.84
C VAL A 208 3.93 4.58 18.28
N ARG A 209 4.19 3.41 18.87
CA ARG A 209 3.86 3.09 20.26
C ARG A 209 4.99 2.36 20.95
N MET A 210 5.05 2.53 22.27
CA MET A 210 5.97 1.76 23.10
C MET A 210 5.37 0.37 23.33
N SER A 211 6.21 -0.66 23.20
CA SER A 211 5.95 -2.03 23.60
C SER A 211 7.11 -2.55 24.45
N SER A 212 6.94 -3.73 25.03
CA SER A 212 7.95 -4.43 25.81
C SER A 212 8.17 -5.82 25.23
N LEU A 213 9.38 -6.07 24.73
CA LEU A 213 9.85 -7.40 24.35
C LEU A 213 10.61 -7.97 25.54
N GLN A 214 9.94 -8.81 26.34
CA GLN A 214 10.57 -9.48 27.50
C GLN A 214 11.30 -8.52 28.47
N GLY A 215 10.80 -7.30 28.65
CA GLY A 215 11.37 -6.27 29.53
C GLY A 215 12.19 -5.19 28.80
N VAL A 216 12.58 -5.44 27.54
CA VAL A 216 13.23 -4.44 26.69
C VAL A 216 12.17 -3.56 26.05
N LYS A 217 12.26 -2.25 26.30
CA LYS A 217 11.36 -1.26 25.70
C LYS A 217 11.71 -1.04 24.23
N VAL A 218 10.72 -1.25 23.37
CA VAL A 218 10.85 -1.03 21.92
C VAL A 218 9.73 -0.12 21.43
N LEU A 219 9.97 0.53 20.30
CA LEU A 219 8.94 1.26 19.58
C LEU A 219 8.42 0.38 18.45
N VAL A 220 7.10 0.20 18.36
CA VAL A 220 6.45 -0.51 17.25
C VAL A 220 5.74 0.53 16.40
N THR A 221 5.90 0.44 15.08
CA THR A 221 5.15 1.25 14.11
C THR A 221 4.32 0.39 13.19
N ASP A 222 3.03 0.72 13.05
CA ASP A 222 2.18 0.18 12.00
C ASP A 222 2.42 0.95 10.69
N THR A 223 2.53 0.24 9.57
CA THR A 223 2.76 0.84 8.24
C THR A 223 1.59 0.57 7.31
N VAL A 224 1.61 1.22 6.15
CA VAL A 224 0.66 0.95 5.08
C VAL A 224 0.81 -0.51 4.62
N GLY A 225 -0.30 -1.22 4.49
CA GLY A 225 -0.30 -2.57 3.95
C GLY A 225 0.00 -2.60 2.45
N PHE A 226 0.78 -3.60 2.03
CA PHE A 226 1.11 -3.78 0.62
C PHE A 226 -0.04 -4.42 -0.14
N ILE A 227 -0.14 -4.08 -1.44
CA ILE A 227 -1.06 -4.72 -2.38
C ILE A 227 -0.30 -5.05 -3.67
N ASP A 228 -0.92 -5.88 -4.50
CA ASP A 228 -0.37 -6.27 -5.78
C ASP A 228 -0.20 -5.07 -6.69
N ARG A 229 0.95 -5.05 -7.36
CA ARG A 229 1.29 -4.09 -8.41
C ARG A 229 1.03 -2.65 -7.95
N LEU A 230 1.48 -2.30 -6.75
CA LEU A 230 1.52 -0.90 -6.31
C LEU A 230 2.27 -0.08 -7.36
N PRO A 231 1.64 0.90 -8.02
CA PRO A 231 2.34 1.64 -9.06
C PRO A 231 3.51 2.42 -8.47
N ILE A 232 4.63 2.50 -9.18
CA ILE A 232 5.86 3.17 -8.70
C ILE A 232 5.57 4.62 -8.29
N THR A 233 4.68 5.31 -9.02
CA THR A 233 4.23 6.67 -8.70
C THR A 233 3.56 6.76 -7.33
N LEU A 234 2.89 5.69 -6.91
CA LEU A 234 2.26 5.56 -5.61
C LEU A 234 3.31 5.28 -4.54
N ILE A 235 4.26 4.37 -4.78
CA ILE A 235 5.41 4.14 -3.89
C ILE A 235 6.20 5.44 -3.65
N GLU A 236 6.49 6.21 -4.71
CA GLU A 236 7.16 7.51 -4.60
C GLU A 236 6.37 8.54 -3.78
N ALA A 237 5.05 8.54 -3.91
CA ALA A 237 4.19 9.45 -3.18
C ALA A 237 4.12 9.07 -1.70
N PHE A 238 3.99 7.78 -1.40
CA PHE A 238 3.99 7.25 -0.04
C PHE A 238 5.41 6.99 0.50
N HIS A 239 6.44 7.40 -0.23
CA HIS A 239 7.83 7.16 0.13
C HIS A 239 8.09 7.63 1.54
N SER A 240 7.74 8.87 1.94
CA SER A 240 8.01 9.28 3.33
C SER A 240 7.25 8.51 4.40
N THR A 241 6.18 7.80 4.05
CA THR A 241 5.43 6.92 4.97
C THR A 241 6.04 5.53 5.04
N LEU A 242 6.51 4.99 3.91
CA LEU A 242 7.24 3.72 3.82
C LEU A 242 8.71 3.84 4.25
N GLU A 243 9.30 5.01 4.12
CA GLU A 243 10.70 5.33 4.45
C GLU A 243 10.96 5.27 5.95
N GLU A 244 9.92 5.35 6.81
CA GLU A 244 10.07 5.01 8.24
C GLU A 244 10.60 3.57 8.42
N MET A 245 10.26 2.65 7.51
CA MET A 245 10.75 1.26 7.54
C MET A 245 12.26 1.17 7.25
N VAL A 246 12.84 2.10 6.48
CA VAL A 246 14.29 2.14 6.25
C VAL A 246 15.05 2.49 7.53
N TYR A 247 14.38 3.15 8.47
CA TYR A 247 14.97 3.58 9.74
C TYR A 247 14.62 2.69 10.92
N SER A 248 13.88 1.59 10.71
CA SER A 248 13.71 0.57 11.76
C SER A 248 14.98 -0.22 11.97
N ASP A 249 15.11 -0.74 13.18
CA ASP A 249 16.14 -1.70 13.56
C ASP A 249 15.69 -3.14 13.25
N LEU A 250 14.38 -3.38 13.12
CA LEU A 250 13.80 -4.67 12.72
C LEU A 250 12.54 -4.49 11.85
N ILE A 251 12.39 -5.33 10.82
CA ILE A 251 11.13 -5.48 10.08
C ILE A 251 10.39 -6.72 10.59
N LEU A 252 9.13 -6.53 11.02
CA LEU A 252 8.22 -7.63 11.36
C LEU A 252 7.25 -7.85 10.20
N LEU A 253 7.55 -8.83 9.34
CA LEU A 253 6.75 -9.16 8.17
C LEU A 253 5.56 -10.05 8.56
N VAL A 254 4.34 -9.57 8.39
CA VAL A 254 3.11 -10.31 8.72
C VAL A 254 2.51 -10.94 7.47
N VAL A 255 2.43 -12.27 7.47
CA VAL A 255 1.95 -13.11 6.36
C VAL A 255 0.72 -13.89 6.82
N ASP A 256 -0.33 -13.94 6.01
CA ASP A 256 -1.53 -14.73 6.28
C ASP A 256 -1.31 -16.19 5.84
N VAL A 257 -1.30 -17.14 6.77
CA VAL A 257 -1.09 -18.57 6.43
C VAL A 257 -2.38 -19.36 6.20
N SER A 258 -3.54 -18.71 6.34
CA SER A 258 -4.84 -19.35 6.06
C SER A 258 -5.11 -19.52 4.56
N GLU A 259 -4.31 -18.89 3.72
CA GLU A 259 -4.47 -18.89 2.26
C GLU A 259 -3.80 -20.10 1.58
N PRO A 260 -4.14 -20.41 0.32
CA PRO A 260 -3.41 -21.41 -0.47
C PRO A 260 -1.92 -21.05 -0.61
N LEU A 261 -1.05 -22.07 -0.61
CA LEU A 261 0.42 -21.90 -0.61
C LEU A 261 0.93 -20.94 -1.71
N GLU A 262 0.37 -21.04 -2.91
CA GLU A 262 0.74 -20.18 -4.05
C GLU A 262 0.43 -18.70 -3.77
N GLU A 263 -0.72 -18.40 -3.16
CA GLU A 263 -1.10 -17.03 -2.79
C GLU A 263 -0.23 -16.49 -1.66
N ILE A 264 0.12 -17.33 -0.68
CA ILE A 264 1.03 -16.94 0.41
C ILE A 264 2.38 -16.51 -0.17
N ARG A 265 2.98 -17.37 -1.02
CA ARG A 265 4.26 -17.12 -1.68
C ARG A 265 4.22 -15.83 -2.49
N ARG A 266 3.21 -15.69 -3.35
CA ARG A 266 3.01 -14.52 -4.22
C ARG A 266 2.95 -13.21 -3.42
N LYS A 267 2.22 -13.22 -2.29
CA LYS A 267 2.11 -12.05 -1.40
C LYS A 267 3.40 -11.78 -0.63
N ALA A 268 4.06 -12.81 -0.12
CA ALA A 268 5.35 -12.67 0.57
C ALA A 268 6.42 -12.08 -0.35
N GLU A 269 6.56 -12.60 -1.57
CA GLU A 269 7.47 -12.09 -2.60
C GLU A 269 7.16 -10.63 -2.96
N CYS A 270 5.88 -10.27 -3.12
CA CYS A 270 5.47 -8.89 -3.34
C CYS A 270 5.90 -7.96 -2.18
N CYS A 271 5.78 -8.44 -0.94
CA CYS A 271 6.25 -7.69 0.23
C CYS A 271 7.77 -7.50 0.21
N LEU A 272 8.52 -8.57 -0.04
CA LEU A 272 9.98 -8.53 -0.10
C LEU A 272 10.48 -7.63 -1.23
N GLU A 273 9.85 -7.68 -2.40
CA GLU A 273 10.19 -6.80 -3.51
C GLU A 273 9.94 -5.33 -3.14
N THR A 274 8.81 -5.03 -2.50
CA THR A 274 8.49 -3.68 -2.05
C THR A 274 9.52 -3.18 -1.03
N ILE A 275 9.87 -4.01 -0.03
CA ILE A 275 10.91 -3.74 0.97
C ILE A 275 12.26 -3.46 0.30
N ARG A 276 12.58 -4.17 -0.79
CA ARG A 276 13.79 -3.95 -1.58
C ARG A 276 13.76 -2.64 -2.34
N GLN A 277 12.64 -2.30 -2.97
CA GLN A 277 12.50 -1.05 -3.72
C GLN A 277 12.62 0.19 -2.83
N ILE A 278 12.18 0.11 -1.57
CA ILE A 278 12.35 1.21 -0.59
C ILE A 278 13.74 1.24 0.05
N GLY A 279 14.60 0.25 -0.20
CA GLY A 279 15.98 0.20 0.31
C GLY A 279 16.12 -0.39 1.72
N ALA A 280 15.14 -1.15 2.20
CA ALA A 280 15.12 -1.72 3.56
C ALA A 280 15.55 -3.19 3.64
N SER A 281 16.03 -3.80 2.54
CA SER A 281 16.41 -5.23 2.48
C SER A 281 17.56 -5.67 3.39
N LYS A 282 18.37 -4.73 3.89
CA LYS A 282 19.52 -5.05 4.75
C LYS A 282 19.14 -5.15 6.23
N LEU A 283 17.93 -4.75 6.59
CA LEU A 283 17.47 -4.80 7.97
C LEU A 283 17.16 -6.25 8.35
N PRO A 284 17.39 -6.64 9.62
CA PRO A 284 16.95 -7.95 10.08
C PRO A 284 15.43 -8.05 9.96
N MET A 285 14.95 -9.26 9.67
CA MET A 285 13.54 -9.54 9.42
C MET A 285 13.07 -10.73 10.25
N VAL A 286 11.90 -10.62 10.85
CA VAL A 286 11.15 -11.74 11.45
C VAL A 286 9.82 -11.86 10.72
N THR A 287 9.44 -13.08 10.35
CA THR A 287 8.17 -13.31 9.65
C THR A 287 7.13 -13.88 10.61
N ALA A 288 6.13 -13.08 10.96
CA ALA A 288 4.94 -13.52 11.67
C ALA A 288 3.98 -14.22 10.70
N LEU A 289 3.96 -15.55 10.74
CA LEU A 289 3.01 -16.39 10.03
C LEU A 289 1.69 -16.38 10.80
N ASN A 290 0.81 -15.44 10.45
CA ASN A 290 -0.40 -15.10 11.18
C ASN A 290 -1.64 -15.88 10.71
N LYS A 291 -2.63 -15.98 11.59
CA LYS A 291 -3.91 -16.70 11.40
C LYS A 291 -3.77 -18.22 11.42
N ILE A 292 -2.85 -18.75 12.23
CA ILE A 292 -2.71 -20.20 12.44
C ILE A 292 -3.98 -20.84 13.02
N ASP A 293 -4.85 -20.05 13.64
CA ASP A 293 -6.16 -20.48 14.14
C ASP A 293 -7.11 -20.96 13.03
N LEU A 294 -6.82 -20.64 11.77
CA LEU A 294 -7.59 -21.06 10.60
C LEU A 294 -6.90 -22.18 9.82
N THR A 295 -5.84 -22.80 10.35
CA THR A 295 -5.02 -23.78 9.66
C THR A 295 -4.80 -25.00 10.55
N SER A 296 -4.83 -26.20 9.97
CA SER A 296 -4.51 -27.42 10.72
C SER A 296 -3.00 -27.54 10.97
N GLU A 297 -2.60 -28.27 12.00
CA GLU A 297 -1.18 -28.42 12.38
C GLU A 297 -0.34 -29.03 11.25
N GLY A 298 -0.83 -30.11 10.60
CA GLY A 298 -0.13 -30.73 9.47
C GLY A 298 -0.02 -29.82 8.24
N GLU A 299 -1.05 -29.03 7.94
CA GLU A 299 -1.00 -28.05 6.84
C GLU A 299 -0.03 -26.90 7.15
N LEU A 300 0.06 -26.47 8.41
CA LEU A 300 0.98 -25.43 8.84
C LEU A 300 2.44 -25.87 8.69
N GLU A 301 2.77 -27.11 9.10
CA GLU A 301 4.11 -27.68 8.93
C GLU A 301 4.52 -27.74 7.45
N GLU A 302 3.63 -28.21 6.59
CA GLU A 302 3.84 -28.25 5.15
C GLU A 302 4.09 -26.84 4.58
N LYS A 303 3.25 -25.87 4.94
CA LYS A 303 3.40 -24.48 4.48
C LYS A 303 4.72 -23.87 4.95
N ILE A 304 5.11 -24.07 6.21
CA ILE A 304 6.39 -23.57 6.75
C ILE A 304 7.57 -24.17 5.97
N ALA A 305 7.53 -25.47 5.68
CA ALA A 305 8.59 -26.15 4.93
C ALA A 305 8.76 -25.57 3.51
N ASN A 306 7.64 -25.26 2.84
CA ASN A 306 7.61 -24.78 1.46
C ASN A 306 7.83 -23.26 1.29
N LEU A 307 7.85 -22.49 2.38
CA LEU A 307 7.99 -21.03 2.36
C LEU A 307 9.32 -20.51 2.92
N LYS A 308 10.23 -21.40 3.34
CA LYS A 308 11.51 -21.04 3.98
C LYS A 308 12.34 -20.01 3.21
N ASP A 309 12.26 -20.01 1.89
CA ASP A 309 12.97 -19.11 1.00
C ASP A 309 12.40 -17.68 0.96
N VAL A 310 11.13 -17.52 1.31
CA VAL A 310 10.41 -16.23 1.27
C VAL A 310 9.95 -15.75 2.66
N THR A 311 10.19 -16.52 3.71
CA THR A 311 9.83 -16.17 5.10
C THR A 311 11.06 -16.24 6.02
N PRO A 312 11.88 -15.17 6.12
CA PRO A 312 13.02 -15.15 7.03
C PRO A 312 12.56 -15.22 8.49
N ASN A 313 13.22 -16.07 9.29
CA ASN A 313 12.93 -16.30 10.71
C ASN A 313 11.42 -16.45 10.99
N PRO A 314 10.77 -17.52 10.47
CA PRO A 314 9.31 -17.66 10.55
C PRO A 314 8.85 -18.04 11.95
N VAL A 315 7.84 -17.34 12.46
CA VAL A 315 7.17 -17.63 13.73
C VAL A 315 5.66 -17.76 13.49
N PRO A 316 5.07 -18.96 13.68
CA PRO A 316 3.63 -19.17 13.58
C PRO A 316 2.89 -18.53 14.77
N ILE A 317 1.91 -17.66 14.48
CA ILE A 317 1.13 -16.94 15.48
C ILE A 317 -0.35 -16.86 15.15
N SER A 318 -1.18 -16.61 16.16
CA SER A 318 -2.49 -15.99 15.96
C SER A 318 -2.54 -14.66 16.69
N ALA A 319 -2.49 -13.56 15.93
CA ALA A 319 -2.58 -12.22 16.49
C ALA A 319 -3.94 -11.97 17.18
N LEU A 320 -5.01 -12.60 16.69
CA LEU A 320 -6.36 -12.45 17.23
C LEU A 320 -6.50 -13.11 18.60
N TYR A 321 -5.99 -14.33 18.76
CA TYR A 321 -6.10 -15.11 19.99
C TYR A 321 -4.87 -14.98 20.90
N GLY A 322 -3.84 -14.25 20.47
CA GLY A 322 -2.60 -14.10 21.24
C GLY A 322 -1.71 -15.35 21.28
N ILE A 323 -1.91 -16.30 20.37
CA ILE A 323 -1.15 -17.55 20.32
C ILE A 323 0.27 -17.26 19.83
N ASN A 324 1.26 -17.81 20.54
CA ASN A 324 2.70 -17.69 20.25
C ASN A 324 3.27 -16.26 20.20
N ILE A 325 2.57 -15.27 20.77
CA ILE A 325 3.05 -13.88 20.79
C ILE A 325 4.34 -13.73 21.61
N GLU A 326 4.48 -14.47 22.70
CA GLU A 326 5.72 -14.44 23.50
C GLU A 326 6.90 -15.08 22.76
N THR A 327 6.67 -16.15 21.99
CA THR A 327 7.66 -16.74 21.09
C THR A 327 8.11 -15.74 20.02
N LEU A 328 7.16 -15.01 19.43
CA LEU A 328 7.45 -13.96 18.47
C LEU A 328 8.31 -12.85 19.09
N LYS A 329 7.96 -12.38 20.28
CA LYS A 329 8.75 -11.34 20.98
C LYS A 329 10.18 -11.80 21.27
N GLY A 330 10.36 -13.07 21.66
CA GLY A 330 11.69 -13.65 21.88
C GLY A 330 12.53 -13.67 20.60
N GLU A 331 11.93 -14.06 19.47
CA GLU A 331 12.65 -14.05 18.19
C GLU A 331 12.96 -12.63 17.71
N MET A 332 12.03 -11.69 17.88
CA MET A 332 12.29 -10.27 17.60
C MET A 332 13.47 -9.73 18.42
N LEU A 333 13.53 -10.08 19.71
CA LEU A 333 14.62 -9.67 20.59
C LEU A 333 15.97 -10.26 20.14
N ARG A 334 16.00 -11.56 19.79
CA ARG A 334 17.20 -12.23 19.28
C ARG A 334 17.78 -11.54 18.05
N GLN A 335 16.93 -11.15 17.10
CA GLN A 335 17.35 -10.46 15.86
C GLN A 335 17.80 -9.01 16.13
N LEU A 336 17.20 -8.33 17.10
CA LEU A 336 17.63 -7.00 17.55
C LEU A 336 18.98 -7.06 18.26
N GLU A 337 19.24 -8.08 19.08
CA GLU A 337 20.52 -8.26 19.77
C GLU A 337 21.65 -8.63 18.80
N GLY A 338 21.36 -9.47 17.79
CA GLY A 338 22.34 -9.82 16.75
C GLY A 338 22.77 -8.65 15.86
N SER A 339 22.04 -7.53 15.87
CA SER A 339 22.37 -6.31 15.13
C SER A 339 23.04 -5.22 16.01
N LEU A 340 23.13 -5.44 17.32
CA LEU A 340 23.87 -4.59 18.25
C LEU A 340 25.32 -5.09 18.34
N GLU A 341 26.17 -4.71 17.38
CA GLU A 341 27.63 -4.79 17.58
C GLU A 341 28.00 -3.91 18.78
N THR A 342 28.20 -4.55 19.92
CA THR A 342 28.59 -3.89 21.15
C THR A 342 30.09 -3.66 21.11
N VAL A 343 30.52 -2.51 20.58
CA VAL A 343 31.92 -2.09 20.68
C VAL A 343 32.15 -1.52 22.08
N TRP A 344 32.82 -2.31 22.94
CA TRP A 344 33.23 -1.89 24.27
C TRP A 344 34.72 -1.55 24.26
N MET A 345 35.08 -0.32 24.61
CA MET A 345 36.47 0.09 24.84
C MET A 345 36.59 0.60 26.28
N SER A 346 37.38 -0.10 27.08
CA SER A 346 37.83 0.37 28.40
C SER A 346 39.30 0.75 28.32
N PRO A 347 39.63 2.05 28.22
CA PRO A 347 41.03 2.45 28.31
C PRO A 347 41.53 2.27 29.75
N LEU A 348 42.73 1.72 29.90
CA LEU A 348 43.47 1.77 31.16
C LEU A 348 43.90 3.22 31.41
N ALA A 349 43.60 3.74 32.60
CA ALA A 349 44.21 4.98 33.08
C ALA A 349 45.72 4.74 33.29
N LYS A 350 46.56 5.65 32.78
CA LYS A 350 48.02 5.65 33.01
C LYS A 350 48.35 5.98 34.45
#